data_AF-A0A832F9P7-F1
#
_entry.id   AF-A0A832F9P7-F1
#
_cell.length_a   1.000
_cell.length_b   1.000
_cell.length_c   1.000
_cell.angle_alpha   90.00
_cell.angle_beta   90.00
_cell.angle_gamma   90.00
#
_symmetry.space_group_name_H-M   'P 1'
#
loop_
_entity.id
_entity.type
_entity.pdbx_description
1 polymer ?
#
loop_
_entity_poly.entity_id
_entity_poly.type
_entity_poly.pdbx_seq_one_letter_code
_entity_poly.pdbx_strand_id
1 'polypeptide(L)'
;MRKASLWWASIFAMLFILPACQKDLSENNGSDEILSSAFPSTRECGTPVAKDLYDQGGIADRGDLQIGNNADNIIVWAKAAGAVGGPDRVKKIIAVYGSYDHVVNTMNEVVFWTPCVGPQNPDRVKISAPGAAQDSIHIPNSAFQSDGCVWLAIYVTLTDASGFEWCTYPTPYDAIISNQSIWKVLIKYCKQNCPPTDCGPLRTQTQGGWGATPNGNNPGTYLHANFASAFPSGLQVGCNAGYTVKFTNAQAITDFLPAGGEALALTANAINPADKSIKNVLLGQLTALTLSVGFDAYDANFGSGGQKLGDMYIGSGTFKGKTVSQFLAIANDVLGGCSNAYKASDVNETASKINENYVDGNINNGYLLCSPAN
;
A
#
# COMPACT_ATOMS: atom_id res chain seq x y z
N MET A 1 94.89 -16.71 1.68
CA MET A 1 95.80 -16.01 0.73
C MET A 1 95.55 -16.54 -0.68
N ARG A 2 95.02 -15.70 -1.57
CA ARG A 2 94.94 -15.80 -3.06
C ARG A 2 93.93 -14.72 -3.50
N LYS A 3 94.39 -13.48 -3.73
CA LYS A 3 94.69 -12.86 -5.04
C LYS A 3 93.58 -13.01 -6.10
N ALA A 4 92.93 -11.88 -6.36
CA ALA A 4 92.57 -11.26 -7.65
C ALA A 4 92.16 -12.14 -8.85
N SER A 5 91.03 -11.81 -9.49
CA SER A 5 91.01 -11.13 -10.80
C SER A 5 89.59 -11.03 -11.42
N LEU A 6 89.37 -9.86 -12.05
CA LEU A 6 88.60 -9.50 -13.26
C LEU A 6 87.13 -9.94 -13.51
N TRP A 7 86.34 -8.89 -13.81
CA TRP A 7 85.35 -8.70 -14.89
C TRP A 7 84.07 -9.55 -14.92
N TRP A 8 82.91 -8.89 -14.78
CA TRP A 8 81.90 -8.83 -15.85
C TRP A 8 80.73 -7.87 -15.56
N ALA A 9 80.17 -7.37 -16.64
CA ALA A 9 79.05 -6.45 -16.72
C ALA A 9 77.69 -7.13 -16.52
N SER A 10 76.70 -6.28 -16.24
CA SER A 10 75.24 -6.47 -16.41
C SER A 10 74.45 -6.91 -15.17
N ILE A 11 73.17 -6.49 -15.23
CA ILE A 11 71.99 -6.90 -14.44
C ILE A 11 71.66 -5.95 -13.27
N PHE A 12 70.60 -5.15 -13.43
CA PHE A 12 69.30 -5.45 -12.79
C PHE A 12 68.20 -4.51 -13.32
N ALA A 13 67.27 -5.09 -14.09
CA ALA A 13 65.94 -4.53 -14.32
C ALA A 13 64.93 -5.48 -13.65
N MET A 14 64.15 -4.94 -12.71
CA MET A 14 62.96 -5.58 -12.11
C MET A 14 61.86 -4.52 -12.11
N LEU A 15 60.82 -4.67 -12.94
CA LEU A 15 59.55 -5.39 -12.69
C LEU A 15 58.58 -4.56 -11.83
N PHE A 16 57.41 -4.18 -12.39
CA PHE A 16 56.08 -4.07 -11.72
C PHE A 16 55.03 -3.67 -12.79
N ILE A 17 54.35 -4.64 -13.41
CA ILE A 17 52.94 -5.08 -13.19
C ILE A 17 51.87 -4.06 -13.64
N LEU A 18 51.18 -4.43 -14.72
CA LEU A 18 49.92 -3.87 -15.24
C LEU A 18 48.71 -4.42 -14.45
N PRO A 19 47.53 -3.78 -14.62
CA PRO A 19 46.33 -4.56 -14.88
C PRO A 19 45.67 -4.16 -16.22
N ALA A 20 45.24 -5.20 -16.91
CA ALA A 20 44.59 -5.20 -18.20
C ALA A 20 43.15 -4.68 -18.13
N CYS A 21 42.72 -3.98 -19.18
CA CYS A 21 41.32 -3.69 -19.47
C CYS A 21 40.88 -4.68 -20.57
N GLN A 22 40.13 -5.72 -20.19
CA GLN A 22 39.39 -6.54 -21.15
C GLN A 22 37.94 -6.08 -21.17
N LYS A 23 37.48 -5.88 -22.41
CA LYS A 23 36.14 -5.45 -22.82
C LYS A 23 35.26 -6.70 -22.88
N ASP A 24 34.23 -6.76 -22.04
CA ASP A 24 33.11 -7.68 -22.23
C ASP A 24 31.82 -6.91 -22.46
N LEU A 25 31.14 -7.28 -23.54
CA LEU A 25 29.78 -6.89 -23.87
C LEU A 25 28.85 -7.67 -22.93
N SER A 26 28.08 -6.96 -22.11
CA SER A 26 26.83 -7.50 -21.55
C SER A 26 25.73 -6.46 -21.70
N GLU A 27 24.58 -6.98 -22.09
CA GLU A 27 23.35 -6.28 -22.40
C GLU A 27 22.99 -5.27 -21.31
N ASN A 28 22.72 -4.03 -21.71
CA ASN A 28 22.37 -2.99 -20.77
C ASN A 28 20.96 -3.28 -20.22
N ASN A 29 20.94 -3.62 -18.94
CA ASN A 29 19.78 -3.79 -18.10
C ASN A 29 18.71 -2.71 -18.36
N GLY A 30 17.56 -3.13 -18.88
CA GLY A 30 16.31 -2.44 -18.60
C GLY A 30 15.95 -2.68 -17.14
N SER A 31 16.55 -1.90 -16.24
CA SER A 31 16.14 -1.83 -14.85
C SER A 31 15.04 -0.78 -14.73
N ASP A 32 13.80 -1.27 -14.72
CA ASP A 32 12.70 -0.82 -13.87
C ASP A 32 12.73 0.65 -13.42
N GLU A 33 12.12 1.53 -14.22
CA GLU A 33 11.51 2.75 -13.67
C GLU A 33 10.30 2.35 -12.83
N ILE A 34 10.52 2.07 -11.54
CA ILE A 34 9.53 2.34 -10.51
C ILE A 34 10.21 3.18 -9.44
N LEU A 35 10.43 4.46 -9.79
CA LEU A 35 10.68 5.50 -8.79
C LEU A 35 9.39 5.69 -8.01
N SER A 36 9.29 4.97 -6.89
CA SER A 36 8.27 5.12 -5.87
C SER A 36 8.28 6.57 -5.33
N SER A 37 7.40 7.40 -5.90
CA SER A 37 7.07 8.77 -5.52
C SER A 37 6.11 8.86 -4.32
N ALA A 38 5.95 7.79 -3.53
CA ALA A 38 4.90 7.69 -2.52
C ALA A 38 5.02 8.78 -1.44
N PHE A 39 4.03 9.69 -1.45
CA PHE A 39 3.78 10.70 -0.44
C PHE A 39 3.29 10.06 0.88
N PRO A 40 3.42 10.74 2.04
CA PRO A 40 3.09 10.16 3.33
C PRO A 40 1.60 9.82 3.41
N SER A 41 1.36 8.55 3.71
CA SER A 41 0.18 7.79 3.35
C SER A 41 -0.90 7.79 4.44
N THR A 42 -1.35 8.97 4.82
CA THR A 42 -2.40 9.12 5.84
C THR A 42 -3.79 8.91 5.23
N ARG A 43 -4.26 7.65 5.18
CA ARG A 43 -5.66 7.24 4.86
C ARG A 43 -6.39 8.20 3.91
N GLU A 44 -5.85 8.34 2.71
CA GLU A 44 -6.45 9.19 1.68
C GLU A 44 -7.59 8.46 0.99
N CYS A 45 -8.60 9.23 0.63
CA CYS A 45 -9.78 8.81 -0.10
C CYS A 45 -9.42 8.76 -1.58
N GLY A 46 -9.67 7.62 -2.21
CA GLY A 46 -9.37 7.39 -3.63
C GLY A 46 -7.89 7.51 -4.00
N THR A 47 -7.62 8.05 -5.20
CA THR A 47 -6.28 8.24 -5.76
C THR A 47 -5.96 9.73 -5.83
N PRO A 48 -4.88 10.21 -5.19
CA PRO A 48 -4.51 11.61 -5.20
C PRO A 48 -4.27 12.13 -6.63
N VAL A 49 -4.69 13.36 -6.89
CA VAL A 49 -4.45 14.04 -8.16
C VAL A 49 -3.03 14.58 -8.16
N ALA A 50 -2.17 14.03 -9.02
CA ALA A 50 -0.80 14.49 -9.20
C ALA A 50 -0.73 15.67 -10.19
N LYS A 51 0.19 16.59 -9.90
CA LYS A 51 0.51 17.80 -10.66
C LYS A 51 2.02 18.03 -10.57
N ASP A 52 2.59 18.70 -11.56
CA ASP A 52 3.98 19.12 -11.58
C ASP A 52 4.09 20.59 -11.13
N LEU A 53 5.17 20.96 -10.48
CA LEU A 53 5.44 22.33 -10.02
C LEU A 53 6.42 23.00 -10.96
N TYR A 54 5.91 23.77 -11.91
CA TYR A 54 6.75 24.55 -12.83
C TYR A 54 7.13 25.90 -12.25
N ASP A 55 8.34 26.37 -12.57
CA ASP A 55 8.76 27.73 -12.25
C ASP A 55 7.81 28.79 -12.84
N GLN A 56 7.88 30.03 -12.35
CA GLN A 56 7.02 31.12 -12.81
C GLN A 56 7.12 31.42 -14.32
N GLY A 57 8.17 30.95 -15.00
CA GLY A 57 8.33 31.06 -16.45
C GLY A 57 7.62 29.93 -17.21
N GLY A 58 7.20 28.86 -16.53
CA GLY A 58 6.68 27.65 -17.15
C GLY A 58 7.75 26.84 -17.86
N ILE A 59 9.03 26.98 -17.47
CA ILE A 59 10.16 26.42 -18.22
C ILE A 59 10.68 25.13 -17.58
N ALA A 60 10.98 25.18 -16.27
CA ALA A 60 11.54 24.05 -15.56
C ALA A 60 10.53 23.47 -14.57
N ASP A 61 10.38 22.15 -14.61
CA ASP A 61 9.80 21.38 -13.53
C ASP A 61 10.76 21.42 -12.31
N ARG A 62 10.20 21.73 -11.15
CA ARG A 62 10.90 21.90 -9.90
C ARG A 62 10.39 20.98 -8.80
N GLY A 63 9.37 20.18 -9.05
CA GLY A 63 8.82 19.30 -8.03
C GLY A 63 7.42 18.82 -8.31
N ASP A 64 6.88 18.12 -7.33
CA ASP A 64 5.59 17.45 -7.42
C ASP A 64 4.60 18.12 -6.47
N LEU A 65 3.34 18.16 -6.89
CA LEU A 65 2.20 18.51 -6.05
C LEU A 65 1.15 17.40 -6.13
N GLN A 66 0.65 16.96 -4.98
CA GLN A 66 -0.47 16.03 -4.91
C GLN A 66 -1.64 16.62 -4.12
N ILE A 67 -2.85 16.36 -4.58
CA ILE A 67 -4.09 16.81 -3.96
C ILE A 67 -4.98 15.60 -3.69
N GLY A 68 -5.27 15.35 -2.42
CA GLY A 68 -6.12 14.27 -1.93
C GLY A 68 -7.11 14.78 -0.90
N ASN A 69 -7.98 13.91 -0.38
CA ASN A 69 -8.76 14.20 0.82
C ASN A 69 -8.78 12.98 1.73
N ASN A 70 -8.95 13.18 3.03
CA ASN A 70 -9.33 12.15 3.98
C ASN A 70 -10.76 12.43 4.51
N ALA A 71 -11.14 11.77 5.60
CA ALA A 71 -12.46 11.96 6.22
C ALA A 71 -12.73 13.42 6.64
N ASP A 72 -11.69 14.16 7.01
CA ASP A 72 -11.79 15.46 7.67
C ASP A 72 -11.30 16.63 6.79
N ASN A 73 -10.28 16.40 5.96
CA ASN A 73 -9.56 17.44 5.25
C ASN A 73 -9.25 17.06 3.80
N ILE A 74 -9.26 18.05 2.91
CA ILE A 74 -8.45 18.07 1.70
C ILE A 74 -7.00 18.30 2.13
N ILE A 75 -6.08 17.57 1.53
CA ILE A 75 -4.66 17.69 1.83
C ILE A 75 -3.93 17.96 0.52
N VAL A 76 -3.03 18.94 0.58
CA VAL A 76 -2.17 19.34 -0.53
C VAL A 76 -0.74 19.07 -0.10
N TRP A 77 -0.07 18.14 -0.77
CA TRP A 77 1.35 17.84 -0.56
C TRP A 77 2.18 18.49 -1.64
N ALA A 78 3.28 19.13 -1.23
CA ALA A 78 4.30 19.63 -2.13
C ALA A 78 5.61 18.91 -1.83
N LYS A 79 6.34 18.53 -2.87
CA LYS A 79 7.64 17.89 -2.79
C LYS A 79 8.58 18.55 -3.78
N ALA A 80 9.78 18.89 -3.33
CA ALA A 80 10.79 19.46 -4.20
C ALA A 80 11.44 18.36 -5.06
N ALA A 81 11.69 18.64 -6.34
CA ALA A 81 12.49 17.78 -7.19
C ALA A 81 13.95 17.79 -6.74
N GLY A 82 14.63 16.65 -6.89
CA GLY A 82 16.08 16.58 -6.72
C GLY A 82 16.76 17.17 -7.95
N ALA A 83 17.37 18.36 -7.85
CA ALA A 83 18.15 18.95 -8.94
C ALA A 83 19.64 18.53 -8.90
N VAL A 84 20.30 18.60 -10.06
CA VAL A 84 21.75 18.41 -10.19
C VAL A 84 22.46 19.60 -9.54
N GLY A 85 23.02 19.38 -8.34
CA GLY A 85 23.60 20.43 -7.48
C GLY A 85 23.16 20.38 -6.02
N GLY A 86 22.19 19.52 -5.70
CA GLY A 86 21.59 19.36 -4.37
C GLY A 86 20.07 19.44 -4.48
N PRO A 87 19.28 18.80 -3.61
CA PRO A 87 17.83 18.83 -3.78
C PRO A 87 17.31 20.23 -3.43
N ASP A 88 16.29 20.71 -4.13
CA ASP A 88 15.55 21.90 -3.69
C ASP A 88 14.79 21.58 -2.37
N ARG A 89 14.28 22.59 -1.67
CA ARG A 89 13.53 22.42 -0.41
C ARG A 89 12.24 23.21 -0.43
N VAL A 90 11.17 22.62 0.10
CA VAL A 90 9.90 23.33 0.29
C VAL A 90 10.09 24.36 1.39
N LYS A 91 9.87 25.63 1.04
CA LYS A 91 10.00 26.77 1.96
C LYS A 91 8.64 27.29 2.40
N LYS A 92 7.69 27.38 1.48
CA LYS A 92 6.38 27.98 1.72
C LYS A 92 5.32 27.40 0.79
N ILE A 93 4.12 27.20 1.31
CA ILE A 93 2.92 26.83 0.54
C ILE A 93 1.87 27.90 0.80
N ILE A 94 1.32 28.48 -0.27
CA ILE A 94 0.20 29.44 -0.23
C ILE A 94 -0.98 28.78 -0.95
N ALA A 95 -2.17 28.87 -0.37
CA ALA A 95 -3.39 28.41 -1.01
C ALA A 95 -4.55 29.38 -0.83
N VAL A 96 -5.35 29.49 -1.89
CA VAL A 96 -6.70 30.06 -1.90
C VAL A 96 -7.64 28.93 -2.30
N TYR A 97 -8.76 28.76 -1.59
CA TYR A 97 -9.66 27.64 -1.80
C TYR A 97 -11.12 28.01 -1.55
N GLY A 98 -12.03 27.42 -2.32
CA GLY A 98 -13.47 27.59 -2.12
C GLY A 98 -14.26 27.53 -3.42
N SER A 99 -15.22 28.45 -3.57
CA SER A 99 -15.95 28.63 -4.82
C SER A 99 -15.04 29.21 -5.91
N TYR A 100 -15.41 29.00 -7.18
CA TYR A 100 -14.69 29.57 -8.31
C TYR A 100 -14.55 31.10 -8.16
N ASP A 101 -15.64 31.79 -7.85
CA ASP A 101 -15.67 33.24 -7.70
C ASP A 101 -14.79 33.73 -6.55
N HIS A 102 -14.80 33.04 -5.40
CA HIS A 102 -13.92 33.39 -4.26
C HIS A 102 -12.45 33.33 -4.66
N VAL A 103 -12.04 32.24 -5.32
CA VAL A 103 -10.66 32.08 -5.76
C VAL A 103 -10.31 33.15 -6.80
N VAL A 104 -11.14 33.37 -7.82
CA VAL A 104 -10.87 34.38 -8.85
C VAL A 104 -10.81 35.80 -8.27
N ASN A 105 -11.72 36.16 -7.36
CA ASN A 105 -11.75 37.48 -6.74
C ASN A 105 -10.50 37.71 -5.90
N THR A 106 -10.18 36.81 -4.97
CA THR A 106 -8.98 36.88 -4.12
C THR A 106 -7.70 37.03 -4.96
N MET A 107 -7.62 36.32 -6.09
CA MET A 107 -6.48 36.35 -7.00
C MET A 107 -6.37 37.65 -7.83
N ASN A 108 -7.41 38.48 -7.83
CA ASN A 108 -7.49 39.75 -8.56
C ASN A 108 -7.61 40.99 -7.66
N GLU A 109 -7.75 40.84 -6.33
CA GLU A 109 -7.85 41.96 -5.40
C GLU A 109 -6.67 42.93 -5.50
N VAL A 110 -5.45 42.38 -5.45
CA VAL A 110 -4.21 43.15 -5.56
C VAL A 110 -3.22 42.41 -6.44
N VAL A 111 -2.55 43.17 -7.32
CA VAL A 111 -1.51 42.64 -8.21
C VAL A 111 -0.34 42.15 -7.38
N PHE A 112 0.03 40.89 -7.58
CA PHE A 112 1.25 40.30 -7.04
C PHE A 112 2.11 39.78 -8.21
N TRP A 113 3.40 40.09 -8.15
CA TRP A 113 4.29 39.95 -9.30
C TRP A 113 4.91 38.55 -9.46
N THR A 114 4.89 37.73 -8.41
CA THR A 114 5.45 36.36 -8.45
C THR A 114 4.62 35.38 -7.61
N PRO A 115 4.60 34.08 -7.96
CA PRO A 115 3.99 33.05 -7.13
C PRO A 115 4.52 33.01 -5.68
N CYS A 116 5.79 33.38 -5.46
CA CYS A 116 6.37 33.41 -4.12
C CYS A 116 5.68 34.41 -3.21
N VAL A 117 5.18 35.53 -3.74
CA VAL A 117 4.44 36.52 -2.95
C VAL A 117 3.01 36.02 -2.70
N GLY A 118 2.37 35.52 -3.76
CA GLY A 118 0.96 35.13 -3.73
C GLY A 118 0.00 36.34 -3.60
N PRO A 119 -1.32 36.10 -3.55
CA PRO A 119 -2.31 37.16 -3.37
C PRO A 119 -2.19 37.81 -1.98
N GLN A 120 -2.78 38.99 -1.81
CA GLN A 120 -2.71 39.74 -0.54
C GLN A 120 -3.38 39.01 0.62
N ASN A 121 -4.54 38.39 0.37
CA ASN A 121 -5.37 37.76 1.40
C ASN A 121 -5.56 36.25 1.10
N PRO A 122 -4.50 35.43 1.19
CA PRO A 122 -4.63 33.99 0.97
C PRO A 122 -5.40 33.32 2.13
N ASP A 123 -6.20 32.31 1.81
CA ASP A 123 -6.93 31.52 2.82
C ASP A 123 -5.99 30.68 3.70
N ARG A 124 -4.81 30.31 3.16
CA ARG A 124 -3.78 29.57 3.90
C ARG A 124 -2.38 29.97 3.46
N VAL A 125 -1.50 30.13 4.45
CA VAL A 125 -0.06 30.19 4.26
C VAL A 125 0.59 29.24 5.25
N LYS A 126 1.49 28.38 4.76
CA LYS A 126 2.35 27.54 5.59
C LYS A 126 3.79 27.86 5.28
N ILE A 127 4.57 28.16 6.32
CA ILE A 127 6.03 28.21 6.25
C ILE A 127 6.55 26.85 6.68
N SER A 128 7.35 26.22 5.83
CA SER A 128 7.89 24.90 6.06
C SER A 128 9.11 24.94 6.99
N ALA A 129 9.36 23.83 7.67
CA ALA A 129 10.57 23.70 8.47
C ALA A 129 11.83 23.83 7.59
N PRO A 130 12.93 24.44 8.07
CA PRO A 130 14.16 24.54 7.30
C PRO A 130 14.64 23.18 6.80
N GLY A 131 14.96 23.09 5.52
CA GLY A 131 15.46 21.84 4.93
C GLY A 131 14.39 20.78 4.66
N ALA A 132 13.09 21.12 4.71
CA ALA A 132 12.01 20.21 4.34
C ALA A 132 12.07 19.84 2.84
N ALA A 133 12.28 18.57 2.52
CA ALA A 133 12.22 18.08 1.14
C ALA A 133 10.77 18.01 0.61
N GLN A 134 9.81 17.89 1.53
CA GLN A 134 8.38 17.87 1.25
C GLN A 134 7.62 18.50 2.43
N ASP A 135 6.43 19.02 2.17
CA ASP A 135 5.53 19.51 3.20
C ASP A 135 4.07 19.49 2.72
N SER A 136 3.11 19.68 3.63
CA SER A 136 1.68 19.66 3.29
C SER A 136 0.86 20.74 4.00
N ILE A 137 -0.26 21.14 3.39
CA ILE A 137 -1.32 21.91 4.06
C ILE A 137 -2.60 21.09 4.13
N HIS A 138 -3.37 21.30 5.21
CA HIS A 138 -4.67 20.67 5.40
C HIS A 138 -5.75 21.75 5.30
N ILE A 139 -6.74 21.50 4.47
CA ILE A 139 -7.89 22.37 4.20
C ILE A 139 -9.14 21.61 4.66
N PRO A 140 -9.98 22.15 5.55
CA PRO A 140 -11.16 21.45 6.03
C PRO A 140 -12.11 21.02 4.89
N ASN A 141 -12.72 19.84 5.02
CA ASN A 141 -13.71 19.34 4.04
C ASN A 141 -14.94 20.26 3.90
N SER A 142 -15.15 21.23 4.79
CA SER A 142 -16.17 22.28 4.64
C SER A 142 -15.88 23.23 3.47
N ALA A 143 -14.68 23.19 2.87
CA ALA A 143 -14.34 23.95 1.67
C ALA A 143 -14.97 23.38 0.38
N PHE A 144 -15.44 22.13 0.40
CA PHE A 144 -16.19 21.59 -0.74
C PHE A 144 -17.50 22.35 -0.94
N GLN A 145 -17.79 22.65 -2.19
CA GLN A 145 -19.01 23.30 -2.63
C GLN A 145 -20.15 22.29 -2.77
N SER A 146 -21.35 22.76 -3.07
CA SER A 146 -22.54 21.91 -3.23
C SER A 146 -22.43 20.89 -4.37
N ASP A 147 -21.54 21.12 -5.36
CA ASP A 147 -21.23 20.17 -6.43
C ASP A 147 -20.22 19.08 -5.99
N GLY A 148 -19.81 19.09 -4.72
CA GLY A 148 -18.83 18.16 -4.16
C GLY A 148 -17.39 18.48 -4.54
N CYS A 149 -17.12 19.63 -5.15
CA CYS A 149 -15.79 20.03 -5.59
C CYS A 149 -15.33 21.34 -4.94
N VAL A 150 -14.04 21.60 -4.98
CA VAL A 150 -13.40 22.83 -4.50
C VAL A 150 -12.49 23.36 -5.60
N TRP A 151 -12.45 24.68 -5.75
CA TRP A 151 -11.45 25.35 -6.59
C TRP A 151 -10.26 25.76 -5.73
N LEU A 152 -9.05 25.57 -6.27
CA LEU A 152 -7.79 25.78 -5.58
C LEU A 152 -6.86 26.63 -6.44
N ALA A 153 -6.25 27.66 -5.87
CA ALA A 153 -5.03 28.27 -6.40
C ALA A 153 -3.89 28.00 -5.41
N ILE A 154 -2.85 27.31 -5.86
CA ILE A 154 -1.76 26.83 -4.99
C ILE A 154 -0.43 27.35 -5.52
N TYR A 155 0.38 27.90 -4.63
CA TYR A 155 1.75 28.35 -4.92
C TYR A 155 2.72 27.73 -3.95
N VAL A 156 3.85 27.25 -4.48
CA VAL A 156 4.91 26.66 -3.68
C VAL A 156 6.18 27.48 -3.91
N THR A 157 6.81 27.91 -2.82
CA THR A 157 8.17 28.46 -2.88
C THR A 157 9.12 27.32 -2.55
N LEU A 158 10.00 27.02 -3.49
CA LEU A 158 11.12 26.12 -3.29
C LEU A 158 12.40 26.93 -3.14
N THR A 159 13.36 26.43 -2.37
CA THR A 159 14.66 27.06 -2.20
C THR A 159 15.77 26.09 -2.51
N ASP A 160 16.79 26.55 -3.25
CA ASP A 160 17.99 25.77 -3.48
C ASP A 160 19.00 25.94 -2.33
N ALA A 161 20.15 25.26 -2.44
CA ALA A 161 21.22 25.33 -1.45
C ALA A 161 21.89 26.72 -1.34
N SER A 162 21.77 27.57 -2.35
CA SER A 162 22.27 28.96 -2.34
C SER A 162 21.31 29.93 -1.65
N GLY A 163 20.08 29.49 -1.38
CA GLY A 163 19.00 30.31 -0.84
C GLY A 163 18.18 31.02 -1.92
N PHE A 164 18.39 30.70 -3.20
CA PHE A 164 17.58 31.22 -4.29
C PHE A 164 16.18 30.61 -4.24
N GLU A 165 15.16 31.45 -4.44
CA GLU A 165 13.75 31.03 -4.40
C GLU A 165 13.21 30.75 -5.81
N TRP A 166 12.77 29.51 -6.01
CA TRP A 166 11.93 29.13 -7.14
C TRP A 166 10.47 29.37 -6.79
N CYS A 167 9.86 30.33 -7.47
CA CYS A 167 8.43 30.60 -7.39
C CYS A 167 7.70 29.67 -8.34
N THR A 168 6.94 28.70 -7.82
CA THR A 168 6.32 27.67 -8.65
C THR A 168 4.80 27.68 -8.58
N TYR A 169 4.19 27.11 -9.61
CA TYR A 169 2.75 26.90 -9.72
C TYR A 169 2.46 25.53 -10.36
N PRO A 170 1.29 24.94 -10.10
CA PRO A 170 0.99 23.59 -10.55
C PRO A 170 0.50 23.51 -12.00
N THR A 171 0.89 22.44 -12.70
CA THR A 171 0.41 22.05 -14.02
C THR A 171 0.11 20.53 -14.05
N PRO A 172 -0.79 20.03 -14.91
CA PRO A 172 -1.78 20.76 -15.68
C PRO A 172 -2.86 21.39 -14.78
N TYR A 173 -3.56 22.42 -15.26
CA TYR A 173 -4.62 23.12 -14.52
C TYR A 173 -5.97 23.03 -15.23
N ASP A 174 -7.06 23.29 -14.50
CA ASP A 174 -8.43 23.17 -15.00
C ASP A 174 -8.97 24.51 -15.52
N ALA A 175 -8.47 25.63 -14.98
CA ALA A 175 -8.77 26.97 -15.47
C ALA A 175 -7.59 27.92 -15.28
N ILE A 176 -7.58 29.01 -16.04
CA ILE A 176 -6.60 30.09 -15.91
C ILE A 176 -7.32 31.44 -15.96
N ILE A 177 -6.89 32.40 -15.14
CA ILE A 177 -7.40 33.76 -15.20
C ILE A 177 -6.83 34.42 -16.46
N SER A 178 -7.67 34.62 -17.47
CA SER A 178 -7.26 35.16 -18.78
C SER A 178 -6.67 36.57 -18.67
N ASN A 179 -5.76 36.90 -19.59
CA ASN A 179 -5.06 38.21 -19.63
C ASN A 179 -4.29 38.54 -18.34
N GLN A 180 -3.86 37.52 -17.60
CA GLN A 180 -2.99 37.64 -16.44
C GLN A 180 -1.75 36.76 -16.63
N SER A 181 -0.85 36.79 -15.64
CA SER A 181 0.34 35.94 -15.62
C SER A 181 -0.01 34.46 -15.71
N ILE A 182 0.86 33.68 -16.36
CA ILE A 182 0.66 32.25 -16.64
C ILE A 182 0.50 31.38 -15.40
N TRP A 183 0.92 31.87 -14.23
CA TRP A 183 0.80 31.17 -12.95
C TRP A 183 -0.52 31.47 -12.21
N LYS A 184 -1.41 32.33 -12.73
CA LYS A 184 -2.76 32.52 -12.15
C LYS A 184 -3.71 31.42 -12.59
N VAL A 185 -3.36 30.20 -12.22
CA VAL A 185 -4.05 28.96 -12.57
C VAL A 185 -4.90 28.46 -11.43
N LEU A 186 -5.97 27.74 -11.76
CA LEU A 186 -6.91 27.16 -10.83
C LEU A 186 -7.03 25.66 -11.10
N ILE A 187 -7.10 24.88 -10.02
CA ILE A 187 -7.33 23.44 -10.04
C ILE A 187 -8.72 23.19 -9.47
N LYS A 188 -9.50 22.35 -10.15
CA LYS A 188 -10.75 21.82 -9.62
C LYS A 188 -10.47 20.45 -9.00
N TYR A 189 -10.67 20.33 -7.70
CA TYR A 189 -10.56 19.05 -7.00
C TYR A 189 -11.93 18.61 -6.50
N CYS A 190 -12.37 17.41 -6.87
CA CYS A 190 -13.65 16.86 -6.43
C CYS A 190 -13.43 15.82 -5.34
N LYS A 191 -14.29 15.86 -4.31
CA LYS A 191 -14.21 14.97 -3.16
C LYS A 191 -14.21 13.52 -3.62
N GLN A 192 -13.18 12.80 -3.25
CA GLN A 192 -13.08 11.38 -3.50
C GLN A 192 -13.68 10.61 -2.32
N ASN A 193 -14.31 9.48 -2.65
CA ASN A 193 -14.93 8.63 -1.65
C ASN A 193 -13.85 7.98 -0.80
N CYS A 194 -14.01 8.14 0.51
CA CYS A 194 -13.13 7.50 1.46
C CYS A 194 -13.43 6.00 1.48
N PRO A 195 -12.41 5.13 1.50
CA PRO A 195 -12.67 3.75 1.86
C PRO A 195 -13.40 3.74 3.21
N PRO A 196 -14.42 2.88 3.40
CA PRO A 196 -15.16 2.81 4.64
C PRO A 196 -14.20 2.72 5.84
N THR A 197 -14.42 3.54 6.86
CA THR A 197 -13.58 3.53 8.08
C THR A 197 -13.77 2.25 8.91
N ASP A 198 -14.91 1.58 8.68
CA ASP A 198 -15.26 0.26 9.17
C ASP A 198 -15.80 -0.53 7.98
N CYS A 199 -15.37 -1.78 7.79
CA CYS A 199 -15.72 -2.60 6.62
C CYS A 199 -17.10 -3.24 6.77
N GLY A 200 -17.90 -2.63 7.65
CA GLY A 200 -19.03 -3.16 8.36
C GLY A 200 -18.76 -4.52 9.03
N PRO A 201 -19.80 -5.14 9.62
CA PRO A 201 -19.67 -6.38 10.37
C PRO A 201 -19.42 -7.57 9.43
N LEU A 202 -18.15 -7.83 9.14
CA LEU A 202 -17.71 -9.11 8.59
C LEU A 202 -17.82 -10.20 9.66
N ARG A 203 -17.76 -11.46 9.24
CA ARG A 203 -17.77 -12.61 10.15
C ARG A 203 -16.64 -13.56 9.81
N THR A 204 -15.87 -13.93 10.83
CA THR A 204 -14.91 -15.02 10.78
C THR A 204 -15.19 -15.96 11.94
N GLN A 205 -14.57 -17.14 11.94
CA GLN A 205 -14.60 -18.04 13.09
C GLN A 205 -13.25 -18.71 13.27
N THR A 206 -12.94 -19.01 14.52
CA THR A 206 -11.77 -19.84 14.86
C THR A 206 -12.01 -21.29 14.40
N GLN A 207 -10.93 -22.04 14.21
CA GLN A 207 -11.04 -23.48 13.93
C GLN A 207 -11.80 -24.24 15.02
N GLY A 208 -11.71 -23.82 16.29
CA GLY A 208 -12.49 -24.40 17.38
C GLY A 208 -13.99 -24.13 17.25
N GLY A 209 -14.38 -22.95 16.76
CA GLY A 209 -15.78 -22.62 16.48
C GLY A 209 -16.37 -23.50 15.39
N TRP A 210 -15.66 -23.68 14.28
CA TRP A 210 -16.10 -24.56 13.18
C TRP A 210 -16.11 -26.05 13.55
N GLY A 211 -15.18 -26.48 14.40
CA GLY A 211 -15.11 -27.86 14.91
C GLY A 211 -16.08 -28.18 16.06
N ALA A 212 -16.85 -27.20 16.54
CA ALA A 212 -17.77 -27.41 17.64
C ALA A 212 -18.95 -28.32 17.22
N THR A 213 -19.35 -29.24 18.10
CA THR A 213 -20.56 -30.05 17.92
C THR A 213 -21.76 -29.14 17.61
N PRO A 214 -22.52 -29.40 16.52
CA PRO A 214 -23.69 -28.59 16.17
C PRO A 214 -24.70 -28.52 17.33
N ASN A 215 -24.93 -27.31 17.83
CA ASN A 215 -25.91 -27.06 18.88
C ASN A 215 -26.39 -25.60 18.82
N GLY A 216 -27.71 -25.39 18.84
CA GLY A 216 -28.32 -24.07 18.79
C GLY A 216 -27.89 -23.30 17.54
N ASN A 217 -27.38 -22.07 17.74
CA ASN A 217 -26.94 -21.19 16.66
C ASN A 217 -25.41 -21.09 16.55
N ASN A 218 -24.69 -22.11 17.03
CA ASN A 218 -23.22 -22.11 17.00
C ASN A 218 -22.66 -22.27 15.56
N PRO A 219 -21.37 -21.98 15.34
CA PRO A 219 -20.78 -22.06 14.00
C PRO A 219 -20.81 -23.46 13.39
N GLY A 220 -20.69 -24.52 14.21
CA GLY A 220 -20.89 -25.91 13.77
C GLY A 220 -22.27 -26.16 13.15
N THR A 221 -23.33 -25.60 13.73
CA THR A 221 -24.69 -25.70 13.16
C THR A 221 -24.78 -25.02 11.80
N TYR A 222 -24.18 -23.83 11.67
CA TYR A 222 -24.13 -23.12 10.40
C TYR A 222 -23.33 -23.88 9.33
N LEU A 223 -22.19 -24.45 9.70
CA LEU A 223 -21.37 -25.30 8.84
C LEU A 223 -22.18 -26.46 8.27
N HIS A 224 -22.85 -27.24 9.14
CA HIS A 224 -23.65 -28.39 8.69
C HIS A 224 -24.83 -28.00 7.81
N ALA A 225 -25.48 -26.88 8.08
CA ALA A 225 -26.61 -26.41 7.30
C ALA A 225 -26.22 -25.94 5.88
N ASN A 226 -25.03 -25.36 5.71
CA ASN A 226 -24.67 -24.64 4.47
C ASN A 226 -23.55 -25.29 3.66
N PHE A 227 -22.79 -26.24 4.21
CA PHE A 227 -21.58 -26.76 3.58
C PHE A 227 -21.82 -27.29 2.16
N ALA A 228 -22.86 -28.11 1.95
CA ALA A 228 -23.12 -28.72 0.65
C ALA A 228 -23.42 -27.69 -0.45
N SER A 229 -24.06 -26.58 -0.09
CA SER A 229 -24.38 -25.50 -1.03
C SER A 229 -23.20 -24.57 -1.27
N ALA A 230 -22.43 -24.25 -0.22
CA ALA A 230 -21.25 -23.38 -0.34
C ALA A 230 -20.05 -24.09 -0.97
N PHE A 231 -19.92 -25.41 -0.78
CA PHE A 231 -18.82 -26.24 -1.26
C PHE A 231 -19.33 -27.50 -1.98
N PRO A 232 -20.01 -27.36 -3.14
CA PRO A 232 -20.64 -28.49 -3.84
C PRO A 232 -19.64 -29.55 -4.30
N SER A 233 -18.38 -29.16 -4.53
CA SER A 233 -17.28 -30.06 -4.89
C SER A 233 -16.46 -30.54 -3.68
N GLY A 234 -16.87 -30.18 -2.46
CA GLY A 234 -16.08 -30.27 -1.23
C GLY A 234 -15.12 -29.09 -1.05
N LEU A 235 -14.57 -28.99 0.16
CA LEU A 235 -13.54 -28.01 0.52
C LEU A 235 -12.17 -28.65 0.35
N GLN A 236 -11.26 -28.00 -0.37
CA GLN A 236 -9.89 -28.46 -0.55
C GLN A 236 -8.90 -27.38 -0.12
N VAL A 237 -7.86 -27.80 0.58
CA VAL A 237 -6.71 -26.96 0.97
C VAL A 237 -5.40 -27.65 0.57
N GLY A 238 -4.33 -26.88 0.45
CA GLY A 238 -3.08 -27.27 -0.19
C GLY A 238 -3.07 -26.89 -1.67
N CYS A 239 -2.13 -27.46 -2.43
CA CYS A 239 -1.88 -27.07 -3.81
C CYS A 239 -1.80 -28.32 -4.72
N ASN A 240 -2.31 -28.20 -5.95
CA ASN A 240 -2.43 -29.35 -6.86
C ASN A 240 -1.07 -29.89 -7.36
N ALA A 241 -0.02 -29.05 -7.39
CA ALA A 241 1.33 -29.49 -7.79
C ALA A 241 2.10 -30.17 -6.65
N GLY A 242 1.54 -30.18 -5.43
CA GLY A 242 2.10 -30.81 -4.25
C GLY A 242 1.06 -31.73 -3.61
N TYR A 243 0.71 -31.45 -2.36
CA TYR A 243 -0.27 -32.22 -1.60
C TYR A 243 -1.50 -31.39 -1.22
N THR A 244 -2.62 -32.10 -1.08
CA THR A 244 -3.92 -31.54 -0.80
C THR A 244 -4.65 -32.34 0.28
N VAL A 245 -5.49 -31.65 1.06
CA VAL A 245 -6.48 -32.28 1.93
C VAL A 245 -7.86 -31.84 1.46
N LYS A 246 -8.74 -32.82 1.21
CA LYS A 246 -10.12 -32.59 0.78
C LYS A 246 -11.12 -33.06 1.82
N PHE A 247 -12.05 -32.17 2.20
CA PHE A 247 -13.21 -32.48 3.01
C PHE A 247 -14.45 -32.50 2.11
N THR A 248 -15.17 -33.61 2.15
CA THR A 248 -16.34 -33.84 1.27
C THR A 248 -17.67 -33.50 1.93
N ASN A 249 -17.69 -33.30 3.25
CA ASN A 249 -18.88 -32.94 4.01
C ASN A 249 -18.51 -32.20 5.32
N ALA A 250 -19.53 -31.58 5.94
CA ALA A 250 -19.38 -30.83 7.19
C ALA A 250 -18.93 -31.70 8.38
N GLN A 251 -19.36 -32.97 8.44
CA GLN A 251 -18.99 -33.87 9.54
C GLN A 251 -17.48 -34.13 9.54
N ALA A 252 -16.88 -34.38 8.38
CA ALA A 252 -15.43 -34.60 8.26
C ALA A 252 -14.61 -33.38 8.75
N ILE A 253 -15.14 -32.17 8.59
CA ILE A 253 -14.51 -30.95 9.13
C ILE A 253 -14.70 -30.88 10.65
N THR A 254 -15.90 -31.18 11.13
CA THR A 254 -16.23 -31.18 12.57
C THR A 254 -15.35 -32.17 13.33
N ASP A 255 -15.17 -33.37 12.78
CA ASP A 255 -14.32 -34.40 13.37
C ASP A 255 -12.85 -34.00 13.34
N PHE A 256 -12.40 -33.27 12.32
CA PHE A 256 -11.01 -32.90 12.16
C PHE A 256 -10.59 -31.68 13.01
N LEU A 257 -11.46 -30.67 13.13
CA LEU A 257 -11.15 -29.42 13.83
C LEU A 257 -11.51 -29.46 15.33
N PRO A 258 -10.75 -28.77 16.20
CA PRO A 258 -9.51 -28.07 15.91
C PRO A 258 -8.31 -29.02 15.76
N ALA A 259 -7.38 -28.65 14.89
CA ALA A 259 -6.11 -29.34 14.69
C ALA A 259 -4.98 -28.61 15.43
N GLY A 260 -4.25 -29.36 16.27
CA GLY A 260 -3.01 -28.90 16.90
C GLY A 260 -1.76 -29.44 16.20
N GLY A 261 -0.61 -29.30 16.83
CA GLY A 261 0.69 -29.74 16.29
C GLY A 261 1.49 -28.60 15.67
N GLU A 262 2.59 -28.94 14.99
CA GLU A 262 3.46 -27.97 14.35
C GLU A 262 2.85 -27.47 13.03
N ALA A 263 3.13 -26.23 12.65
CA ALA A 263 2.77 -25.69 11.35
C ALA A 263 3.79 -26.19 10.32
N LEU A 264 3.37 -27.13 9.46
CA LEU A 264 4.24 -27.78 8.47
C LEU A 264 3.55 -27.89 7.11
N ALA A 265 4.36 -28.10 6.06
CA ALA A 265 3.84 -28.55 4.77
C ALA A 265 3.31 -29.99 4.88
N LEU A 266 2.31 -30.31 4.07
CA LEU A 266 1.75 -31.64 3.91
C LEU A 266 2.78 -32.57 3.27
N THR A 267 2.70 -33.86 3.62
CA THR A 267 3.58 -34.91 3.09
C THR A 267 2.84 -35.97 2.28
N ALA A 268 1.51 -35.93 2.28
CA ALA A 268 0.65 -36.83 1.53
C ALA A 268 -0.71 -36.18 1.27
N ASN A 269 -1.41 -36.65 0.23
CA ASN A 269 -2.80 -36.30 -0.01
C ASN A 269 -3.72 -37.01 1.00
N ALA A 270 -4.81 -36.36 1.39
CA ALA A 270 -5.84 -36.98 2.23
C ALA A 270 -7.25 -36.56 1.82
N ILE A 271 -8.22 -37.46 2.02
CA ILE A 271 -9.65 -37.18 1.86
C ILE A 271 -10.33 -37.54 3.18
N ASN A 272 -11.07 -36.60 3.76
CA ASN A 272 -11.72 -36.72 5.06
C ASN A 272 -10.79 -37.36 6.12
N PRO A 273 -9.64 -36.75 6.43
CA PRO A 273 -8.75 -37.30 7.46
C PRO A 273 -9.53 -37.50 8.76
N ALA A 274 -9.38 -38.68 9.37
CA ALA A 274 -10.03 -39.02 10.64
C ALA A 274 -9.62 -38.05 11.76
N ASP A 275 -10.41 -37.97 12.84
CA ASP A 275 -10.22 -37.03 13.96
C ASP A 275 -8.75 -36.90 14.38
N LYS A 276 -8.20 -35.71 14.12
CA LYS A 276 -6.82 -35.29 14.42
C LYS A 276 -5.75 -36.33 14.04
N SER A 277 -6.00 -37.09 12.98
CA SER A 277 -5.03 -38.03 12.39
C SER A 277 -3.82 -37.31 11.79
N ILE A 278 -4.01 -36.08 11.32
CA ILE A 278 -2.96 -35.17 10.86
C ILE A 278 -2.77 -34.08 11.93
N LYS A 279 -1.65 -34.11 12.65
CA LYS A 279 -1.31 -33.11 13.67
C LYS A 279 -0.63 -31.90 13.03
N ASN A 280 -1.41 -31.06 12.35
CA ASN A 280 -0.93 -29.85 11.68
C ASN A 280 -1.85 -28.66 11.97
N VAL A 281 -1.36 -27.68 12.74
CA VAL A 281 -2.15 -26.50 13.11
C VAL A 281 -2.42 -25.58 11.91
N LEU A 282 -1.50 -25.50 10.94
CA LEU A 282 -1.69 -24.69 9.74
C LEU A 282 -2.85 -25.24 8.89
N LEU A 283 -2.94 -26.57 8.76
CA LEU A 283 -4.06 -27.23 8.08
C LEU A 283 -5.40 -26.86 8.75
N GLY A 284 -5.45 -26.84 10.09
CA GLY A 284 -6.63 -26.43 10.84
C GLY A 284 -7.01 -24.97 10.58
N GLN A 285 -6.05 -24.05 10.66
CA GLN A 285 -6.29 -22.61 10.44
C GLN A 285 -6.72 -22.30 9.01
N LEU A 286 -6.11 -22.94 8.00
CA LEU A 286 -6.50 -22.72 6.60
C LEU A 286 -7.84 -23.34 6.27
N THR A 287 -8.21 -24.46 6.89
CA THR A 287 -9.57 -25.01 6.75
C THR A 287 -10.60 -24.01 7.30
N ALA A 288 -10.35 -23.45 8.50
CA ALA A 288 -11.22 -22.45 9.11
C ALA A 288 -11.32 -21.14 8.30
N LEU A 289 -10.22 -20.67 7.74
CA LEU A 289 -10.19 -19.48 6.90
C LEU A 289 -10.92 -19.70 5.57
N THR A 290 -10.68 -20.84 4.93
CA THR A 290 -11.36 -21.23 3.68
C THR A 290 -12.88 -21.31 3.88
N LEU A 291 -13.34 -21.83 5.02
CA LEU A 291 -14.76 -21.82 5.38
C LEU A 291 -15.31 -20.41 5.49
N SER A 292 -14.62 -19.53 6.25
CA SER A 292 -15.07 -18.15 6.45
C SER A 292 -15.17 -17.39 5.12
N VAL A 293 -14.16 -17.50 4.25
CA VAL A 293 -14.16 -16.86 2.92
C VAL A 293 -15.24 -17.45 2.01
N GLY A 294 -15.38 -18.77 1.98
CA GLY A 294 -16.37 -19.43 1.13
C GLY A 294 -17.81 -19.15 1.55
N PHE A 295 -18.09 -19.13 2.85
CA PHE A 295 -19.42 -18.78 3.36
C PHE A 295 -19.77 -17.31 3.17
N ASP A 296 -18.81 -16.41 3.33
CA ASP A 296 -19.00 -14.99 3.03
C ASP A 296 -19.29 -14.75 1.54
N ALA A 297 -18.68 -15.53 0.66
CA ALA A 297 -18.99 -15.50 -0.77
C ALA A 297 -20.39 -16.08 -1.09
N TYR A 298 -20.78 -17.17 -0.42
CA TYR A 298 -22.03 -17.90 -0.65
C TYR A 298 -23.28 -17.19 -0.09
N ASP A 299 -23.23 -16.76 1.17
CA ASP A 299 -24.37 -16.15 1.88
C ASP A 299 -24.11 -14.66 2.11
N ALA A 300 -24.89 -13.82 1.43
CA ALA A 300 -24.80 -12.37 1.56
C ALA A 300 -25.12 -11.85 2.98
N ASN A 301 -25.73 -12.67 3.84
CA ASN A 301 -26.02 -12.35 5.24
C ASN A 301 -25.02 -12.98 6.21
N PHE A 302 -23.98 -13.68 5.73
CA PHE A 302 -22.98 -14.29 6.61
C PHE A 302 -22.23 -13.24 7.44
N GLY A 303 -21.85 -12.14 6.79
CA GLY A 303 -21.50 -10.86 7.40
C GLY A 303 -22.30 -9.75 6.72
N SER A 304 -22.64 -8.68 7.45
CA SER A 304 -23.43 -7.54 6.92
C SER A 304 -22.56 -6.36 6.48
N GLY A 305 -21.25 -6.58 6.32
CA GLY A 305 -20.27 -5.52 6.05
C GLY A 305 -20.30 -4.87 4.66
N GLY A 306 -21.04 -5.44 3.70
CA GLY A 306 -21.09 -4.94 2.32
C GLY A 306 -19.78 -5.13 1.52
N GLN A 307 -18.69 -5.52 2.18
CA GLN A 307 -17.44 -5.99 1.58
C GLN A 307 -17.32 -7.51 1.73
N LYS A 308 -16.56 -8.15 0.84
CA LYS A 308 -16.24 -9.58 0.97
C LYS A 308 -14.96 -9.77 1.78
N LEU A 309 -14.95 -10.76 2.67
CA LEU A 309 -13.80 -11.11 3.51
C LEU A 309 -12.53 -11.34 2.67
N GLY A 310 -12.66 -11.98 1.51
CA GLY A 310 -11.56 -12.25 0.58
C GLY A 310 -10.88 -10.99 0.04
N ASP A 311 -11.58 -9.86 -0.03
CA ASP A 311 -11.10 -8.60 -0.59
C ASP A 311 -10.44 -7.69 0.47
N MET A 312 -10.56 -8.08 1.73
CA MET A 312 -9.98 -7.35 2.86
C MET A 312 -8.46 -7.42 2.84
N TYR A 313 -7.81 -6.33 3.25
CA TYR A 313 -6.36 -6.22 3.30
C TYR A 313 -5.81 -6.55 4.68
N ILE A 314 -4.68 -7.26 4.71
CA ILE A 314 -3.94 -7.52 5.95
C ILE A 314 -3.23 -6.24 6.39
N GLY A 315 -3.51 -5.79 7.62
CA GLY A 315 -3.04 -4.51 8.16
C GLY A 315 -1.59 -4.51 8.66
N SER A 316 -1.05 -5.68 9.03
CA SER A 316 0.27 -5.78 9.66
C SER A 316 0.93 -7.16 9.52
N GLY A 317 2.23 -7.24 9.79
CA GLY A 317 3.02 -8.47 9.73
C GLY A 317 3.57 -8.79 8.32
N THR A 318 4.10 -10.00 8.15
CA THR A 318 4.78 -10.47 6.93
C THR A 318 3.94 -10.33 5.65
N PHE A 319 2.62 -10.42 5.78
CA PHE A 319 1.68 -10.36 4.66
C PHE A 319 0.92 -9.04 4.57
N LYS A 320 1.39 -7.98 5.24
CA LYS A 320 0.81 -6.63 5.17
C LYS A 320 0.57 -6.21 3.70
N GLY A 321 -0.59 -5.64 3.42
CA GLY A 321 -0.96 -5.12 2.11
C GLY A 321 -1.47 -6.18 1.12
N LYS A 322 -1.38 -7.48 1.44
CA LYS A 322 -2.04 -8.53 0.67
C LYS A 322 -3.52 -8.62 1.04
N THR A 323 -4.37 -8.96 0.08
CA THR A 323 -5.75 -9.32 0.39
C THR A 323 -5.83 -10.70 1.04
N VAL A 324 -6.92 -10.99 1.76
CA VAL A 324 -7.17 -12.32 2.34
C VAL A 324 -7.16 -13.40 1.26
N SER A 325 -7.73 -13.15 0.07
CA SER A 325 -7.67 -14.10 -1.06
C SER A 325 -6.25 -14.34 -1.56
N GLN A 326 -5.44 -13.29 -1.69
CA GLN A 326 -4.02 -13.42 -2.09
C GLN A 326 -3.23 -14.19 -1.04
N PHE A 327 -3.44 -13.89 0.24
CA PHE A 327 -2.83 -14.62 1.34
C PHE A 327 -3.26 -16.10 1.34
N LEU A 328 -4.55 -16.38 1.13
CA LEU A 328 -5.07 -17.75 1.11
C LEU A 328 -4.44 -18.59 -0.02
N ALA A 329 -4.20 -18.00 -1.20
CA ALA A 329 -3.46 -18.66 -2.28
C ALA A 329 -2.02 -19.01 -1.86
N ILE A 330 -1.27 -18.04 -1.33
CA ILE A 330 0.10 -18.25 -0.82
C ILE A 330 0.13 -19.32 0.28
N ALA A 331 -0.83 -19.25 1.19
CA ALA A 331 -0.92 -20.16 2.32
C ALA A 331 -1.20 -21.60 1.87
N ASN A 332 -2.01 -21.79 0.84
CA ASN A 332 -2.26 -23.09 0.22
C ASN A 332 -1.01 -23.64 -0.49
N ASP A 333 -0.21 -22.78 -1.15
CA ASP A 333 1.06 -23.20 -1.74
C ASP A 333 2.08 -23.64 -0.68
N VAL A 334 2.15 -22.93 0.45
CA VAL A 334 3.01 -23.31 1.58
C VAL A 334 2.53 -24.60 2.25
N LEU A 335 1.22 -24.70 2.54
CA LEU A 335 0.65 -25.90 3.15
C LEU A 335 0.82 -27.12 2.24
N GLY A 336 0.58 -27.00 0.94
CA GLY A 336 0.71 -28.12 0.01
C GLY A 336 2.14 -28.45 -0.40
N GLY A 337 3.13 -27.66 0.03
CA GLY A 337 4.54 -27.87 -0.31
C GLY A 337 4.94 -27.40 -1.72
N CYS A 338 4.10 -26.61 -2.39
CA CYS A 338 4.42 -26.00 -3.69
C CYS A 338 5.33 -24.77 -3.56
N SER A 339 5.39 -24.15 -2.38
CA SER A 339 6.25 -23.01 -2.10
C SER A 339 6.88 -23.10 -0.72
N ASN A 340 8.14 -22.71 -0.62
CA ASN A 340 8.86 -22.50 0.63
C ASN A 340 9.28 -21.03 0.83
N ALA A 341 8.70 -20.12 0.04
CA ALA A 341 9.01 -18.68 0.08
C ALA A 341 8.67 -18.04 1.43
N TYR A 342 7.73 -18.63 2.17
CA TYR A 342 7.34 -18.21 3.51
C TYR A 342 7.40 -19.38 4.49
N LYS A 343 7.70 -19.09 5.76
CA LYS A 343 7.68 -20.09 6.82
C LYS A 343 6.23 -20.45 7.15
N ALA A 344 5.97 -21.75 7.32
CA ALA A 344 4.65 -22.24 7.71
C ALA A 344 4.16 -21.63 9.05
N SER A 345 5.07 -21.29 9.98
CA SER A 345 4.76 -20.57 11.22
C SER A 345 4.14 -19.20 10.98
N ASP A 346 4.71 -18.41 10.05
CA ASP A 346 4.29 -17.04 9.78
C ASP A 346 2.93 -17.04 9.06
N VAL A 347 2.73 -18.02 8.18
CA VAL A 347 1.44 -18.28 7.53
C VAL A 347 0.40 -18.66 8.57
N ASN A 348 0.73 -19.59 9.50
CA ASN A 348 -0.20 -20.01 10.54
C ASN A 348 -0.61 -18.86 11.46
N GLU A 349 0.35 -18.04 11.91
CA GLU A 349 0.07 -16.87 12.74
C GLU A 349 -0.87 -15.89 12.03
N THR A 350 -0.61 -15.62 10.75
CA THR A 350 -1.44 -14.72 9.93
C THR A 350 -2.85 -15.27 9.74
N ALA A 351 -2.99 -16.55 9.42
CA ALA A 351 -4.29 -17.21 9.30
C ALA A 351 -5.09 -17.17 10.62
N SER A 352 -4.41 -17.39 11.77
CA SER A 352 -5.05 -17.27 13.09
C SER A 352 -5.58 -15.87 13.33
N LYS A 353 -4.77 -14.82 13.09
CA LYS A 353 -5.18 -13.42 13.26
C LYS A 353 -6.36 -13.05 12.36
N ILE A 354 -6.43 -13.57 11.15
CA ILE A 354 -7.60 -13.38 10.26
C ILE A 354 -8.82 -14.07 10.85
N ASN A 355 -8.72 -15.36 11.20
CA ASN A 355 -9.84 -16.13 11.76
C ASN A 355 -10.38 -15.52 13.06
N GLU A 356 -9.51 -14.89 13.84
CA GLU A 356 -9.84 -14.24 15.11
C GLU A 356 -10.31 -12.79 14.93
N ASN A 357 -10.22 -12.19 13.73
CA ASN A 357 -10.46 -10.76 13.59
C ASN A 357 -11.93 -10.36 13.80
N TYR A 358 -12.86 -11.18 13.31
CA TYR A 358 -14.30 -10.93 13.31
C TYR A 358 -15.12 -12.10 13.89
N VAL A 359 -14.64 -12.72 14.97
CA VAL A 359 -15.30 -13.89 15.58
C VAL A 359 -16.77 -13.59 15.87
N ASP A 360 -17.65 -14.49 15.41
CA ASP A 360 -19.11 -14.36 15.49
C ASP A 360 -19.72 -13.11 14.85
N GLY A 361 -18.93 -12.29 14.15
CA GLY A 361 -19.35 -11.00 13.62
C GLY A 361 -19.61 -9.93 14.68
N ASN A 362 -19.16 -10.16 15.92
CA ASN A 362 -19.43 -9.30 17.06
C ASN A 362 -18.20 -8.52 17.54
N ILE A 363 -17.02 -8.83 16.98
CA ILE A 363 -15.75 -8.17 17.32
C ILE A 363 -15.07 -7.69 16.05
N ASN A 364 -14.21 -6.68 16.17
CA ASN A 364 -13.27 -6.28 15.13
C ASN A 364 -11.93 -5.97 15.80
N ASN A 365 -10.96 -6.88 15.66
CA ASN A 365 -9.63 -6.72 16.26
C ASN A 365 -8.70 -5.77 15.48
N GLY A 366 -9.18 -5.18 14.37
CA GLY A 366 -8.43 -4.19 13.58
C GLY A 366 -7.27 -4.77 12.78
N TYR A 367 -7.17 -6.10 12.65
CA TYR A 367 -6.12 -6.75 11.86
C TYR A 367 -6.36 -6.63 10.35
N LEU A 368 -7.64 -6.60 9.93
CA LEU A 368 -8.05 -6.43 8.55
C LEU A 368 -8.53 -5.00 8.27
N LEU A 369 -8.24 -4.52 7.06
CA LEU A 369 -8.54 -3.18 6.58
C LEU A 369 -9.35 -3.25 5.28
N CYS A 370 -10.24 -2.27 5.05
CA CYS A 370 -11.06 -2.22 3.83
C CYS A 370 -10.30 -1.66 2.62
N SER A 371 -9.12 -1.09 2.87
CA SER A 371 -8.22 -0.55 1.85
C SER A 371 -6.79 -1.00 2.17
N PRO A 372 -5.90 -0.99 1.17
CA PRO A 372 -4.50 -1.36 1.39
C PRO A 372 -3.92 -0.64 2.61
N ALA A 373 -3.23 -1.41 3.45
CA ALA A 373 -2.46 -0.88 4.56
C ALA A 373 -1.26 -0.14 3.99
N ASN A 374 -1.28 1.19 4.03
CA ASN A 374 -0.14 1.97 3.56
C ASN A 374 1.11 1.72 4.39
#